data_AF-A0A7Y3L7L5-F1
#
_entry.id   AF-A0A7Y3L7L5-F1
#
_cell.length_a   1.000
_cell.length_b   1.000
_cell.length_c   1.000
_cell.angle_alpha   90.00
_cell.angle_beta   90.00
_cell.angle_gamma   90.00
#
_symmetry.space_group_name_H-M   'P 1'
#
loop_
_entity.id
_entity.type
_entity.pdbx_description
1 polymer ?
#
loop_
_entity_poly.entity_id
_entity_poly.type
_entity_poly.pdbx_seq_one_letter_code
_entity_poly.pdbx_strand_id
1 'polypeptide(L)' 'MDSGDIDLYNGLVTVCEFILDNPATAQRDSSAVTTNVGIRLRYAVPGHAPYKVFWASEGPTIEAVFPYPT' A
#
# COMPACT_ATOMS: atom_id res chain seq x y z
N MET A 1 -10.28 -9.98 19.52
CA MET A 1 -9.82 -9.78 18.14
C MET A 1 -10.13 -11.05 17.39
N ASP A 2 -10.91 -10.94 16.32
CA ASP A 2 -11.14 -12.10 15.45
C ASP A 2 -9.86 -12.39 14.66
N SER A 3 -9.63 -13.65 14.31
CA SER A 3 -8.46 -14.12 13.55
C SER A 3 -8.28 -13.37 12.23
N GLY A 4 -9.38 -13.03 11.54
CA GLY A 4 -9.34 -12.27 10.27
C GLY A 4 -8.80 -10.84 10.41
N ASP A 5 -9.00 -10.19 11.56
CA ASP A 5 -8.47 -8.84 11.80
C ASP A 5 -6.95 -8.87 11.96
N ILE A 6 -6.42 -9.93 12.60
CA ILE A 6 -4.99 -10.13 12.80
C ILE A 6 -4.30 -10.42 11.46
N ASP A 7 -4.89 -11.29 10.65
CA ASP A 7 -4.34 -11.63 9.33
C ASP A 7 -4.28 -10.41 8.41
N LEU A 8 -5.35 -9.61 8.39
CA LEU A 8 -5.37 -8.33 7.67
C LEU A 8 -4.27 -7.39 8.18
N TYR A 9 -4.18 -7.20 9.49
CA TYR A 9 -3.17 -6.31 10.08
C TYR A 9 -1.76 -6.72 9.69
N ASN A 10 -1.44 -8.01 9.80
CA ASN A 10 -0.13 -8.54 9.42
C ASN A 10 0.13 -8.33 7.92
N GLY A 11 -0.85 -8.60 7.06
CA GLY A 11 -0.73 -8.35 5.62
C GLY A 11 -0.45 -6.87 5.29
N LEU A 12 -1.10 -5.94 6.00
CA LEU A 12 -0.86 -4.51 5.85
C LEU A 12 0.56 -4.12 6.28
N VAL A 13 1.00 -4.60 7.46
CA VAL A 13 2.35 -4.34 7.98
C VAL A 13 3.41 -4.86 7.02
N THR A 14 3.27 -6.12 6.55
CA THR A 14 4.21 -6.72 5.59
C THR A 14 4.35 -5.88 4.31
N VAL A 15 3.25 -5.35 3.77
CA VAL A 15 3.30 -4.51 2.57
C VAL A 15 3.95 -3.15 2.87
N CYS A 16 3.64 -2.53 4.01
CA CYS A 16 4.29 -1.29 4.42
C CYS A 16 5.80 -1.47 4.57
N GLU A 17 6.25 -2.51 5.27
CA GLU A 17 7.68 -2.84 5.43
C GLU A 17 8.33 -3.10 4.07
N PHE A 18 7.70 -3.89 3.20
CA PHE A 18 8.21 -4.13 1.85
C PHE A 18 8.42 -2.84 1.04
N ILE A 19 7.47 -1.90 1.07
CA ILE A 19 7.58 -0.61 0.38
C ILE A 19 8.76 0.20 0.94
N LEU A 20 8.92 0.23 2.26
CA LEU A 20 9.96 1.00 2.92
C LEU A 20 11.36 0.42 2.64
N ASP A 21 11.48 -0.91 2.67
CA ASP A 21 12.75 -1.62 2.45
C ASP A 21 13.13 -1.72 0.97
N ASN A 22 12.16 -1.76 0.06
CA ASN A 22 12.35 -2.03 -1.36
C ASN A 22 11.61 -1.04 -2.29
N PRO A 23 11.78 0.29 -2.11
CA PRO A 23 10.96 1.29 -2.81
C PRO A 23 11.00 1.19 -4.33
N ALA A 24 12.17 0.90 -4.92
CA ALA A 24 12.28 0.79 -6.38
C ALA A 24 11.46 -0.38 -6.97
N THR A 25 11.40 -1.50 -6.25
CA THR A 25 10.59 -2.66 -6.63
C THR A 25 9.12 -2.35 -6.39
N ALA A 26 8.79 -1.85 -5.21
CA ALA A 26 7.42 -1.49 -4.87
C ALA A 26 6.82 -0.45 -5.83
N GLN A 27 7.62 0.51 -6.31
CA GLN A 27 7.17 1.52 -7.27
C GLN A 27 6.84 0.90 -8.63
N ARG A 28 7.67 -0.04 -9.10
CA ARG A 28 7.44 -0.75 -10.37
C ARG A 28 6.13 -1.54 -10.36
N ASP A 29 5.80 -2.13 -9.22
CA ASP A 29 4.63 -2.99 -9.05
C ASP A 29 3.39 -2.20 -8.57
N SER A 30 3.55 -0.91 -8.26
CA SER A 30 2.45 -0.01 -7.89
C SER A 30 1.72 0.54 -9.12
N SER A 31 0.43 0.81 -8.95
CA SER A 31 -0.31 1.68 -9.87
C SER A 31 -0.12 3.15 -9.47
N ALA A 32 0.03 4.05 -10.45
CA ALA A 32 0.05 5.49 -10.20
C ALA A 32 -1.38 6.06 -10.14
N VAL A 33 -1.63 6.95 -9.19
CA VAL A 33 -2.85 7.73 -9.02
C VAL A 33 -2.48 9.20 -9.09
N THR A 34 -2.99 9.90 -10.09
CA THR A 34 -2.81 11.34 -10.21
C THR A 34 -3.76 12.07 -9.28
N THR A 35 -3.22 12.97 -8.46
CA THR A 35 -3.97 13.83 -7.55
C THR A 35 -3.68 15.29 -7.85
N ASN A 36 -4.44 16.21 -7.26
CA ASN A 36 -4.21 17.66 -7.41
C ASN A 36 -2.88 18.13 -6.81
N VAL A 37 -2.21 17.29 -6.01
CA VAL A 37 -0.94 17.57 -5.32
C VAL A 37 0.23 16.73 -5.83
N GLY A 38 0.03 15.98 -6.92
CA GLY A 38 1.05 15.14 -7.55
C GLY A 38 0.65 13.68 -7.67
N ILE A 39 1.63 12.81 -7.93
CA ILE A 39 1.40 11.37 -8.09
C ILE A 39 1.45 10.68 -6.73
N ARG A 40 0.55 9.73 -6.51
CA ARG A 40 0.60 8.76 -5.42
C ARG A 40 0.64 7.36 -5.97
N LEU A 41 1.41 6.52 -5.32
CA LEU A 41 1.56 5.12 -5.69
C LEU A 41 0.58 4.30 -4.85
N ARG A 42 -0.11 3.38 -5.51
CA ARG A 42 -1.10 2.47 -4.92
C ARG A 42 -0.58 1.05 -5.06
N TYR A 43 -0.29 0.40 -3.93
CA TYR A 43 0.11 -0.99 -3.87
C TYR A 43 -1.04 -1.88 -3.37
N ALA A 44 -1.21 -3.04 -3.99
CA ALA A 44 -2.24 -4.00 -3.60
C ALA A 44 -1.79 -4.86 -2.42
N VAL A 45 -2.68 -5.13 -1.46
CA VAL A 45 -2.40 -6.03 -0.35
C VAL A 45 -2.81 -7.45 -0.75
N PRO A 46 -1.86 -8.37 -1.04
CA PRO A 46 -2.19 -9.69 -1.57
C PRO A 46 -3.08 -10.47 -0.59
N GLY A 47 -4.11 -11.15 -1.09
CA GLY A 47 -5.05 -11.91 -0.26
C GLY A 47 -6.07 -11.08 0.53
N HIS A 48 -5.91 -9.75 0.57
CA HIS A 48 -6.73 -8.86 1.41
C HIS A 48 -7.46 -7.79 0.59
N ALA A 49 -8.04 -8.16 -0.56
CA ALA A 49 -8.95 -7.26 -1.27
C ALA A 49 -10.11 -6.84 -0.33
N PRO A 50 -10.53 -5.56 -0.31
CA PRO A 50 -10.15 -4.49 -1.23
C PRO A 50 -9.01 -3.58 -0.72
N TYR A 51 -8.30 -3.91 0.36
CA TYR A 51 -7.31 -3.01 0.97
C TYR A 51 -6.14 -2.67 0.03
N LYS A 52 -5.67 -1.43 0.16
CA LYS A 52 -4.54 -0.85 -0.57
C LYS A 52 -3.67 -0.01 0.37
N VAL A 53 -2.38 0.05 0.06
CA VAL A 53 -1.42 0.96 0.68
C VAL A 53 -1.07 2.05 -0.31
N PHE A 54 -1.26 3.31 0.10
CA PHE A 54 -0.93 4.50 -0.67
C PHE A 54 0.32 5.15 -0.12
N TRP A 55 1.23 5.53 -1.01
CA TRP A 55 2.52 6.07 -0.64
C TRP A 55 3.05 7.08 -1.66
N ALA A 56 4.03 7.89 -1.24
CA ALA A 56 4.56 8.98 -2.04
C ALA A 56 5.41 8.49 -3.24
N SER A 57 5.41 9.25 -4.35
CA SER A 57 6.31 9.00 -5.49
C SER A 57 7.74 9.49 -5.26
N GLU A 58 7.91 10.50 -4.41
CA GLU A 58 9.19 11.17 -4.17
C GLU A 58 10.05 10.47 -3.11
N GLY A 59 9.56 9.38 -2.52
CA GLY A 59 10.27 8.61 -1.52
C GLY A 59 9.37 7.58 -0.81
N PRO A 60 9.95 6.62 -0.07
CA PRO A 60 9.22 5.59 0.66
C PRO A 60 8.50 6.18 1.87
N THR A 61 7.37 6.85 1.66
CA THR A 61 6.54 7.38 2.74
C THR A 61 5.12 6.87 2.56
N ILE A 62 4.66 6.07 3.52
CA ILE A 62 3.28 5.60 3.57
C ILE A 62 2.39 6.78 3.97
N GLU A 63 1.34 7.03 3.20
CA GLU A 63 0.42 8.15 3.43
C GLU A 63 -0.94 7.69 3.91
N ALA A 64 -1.44 6.56 3.42
CA ALA A 64 -2.75 6.04 3.81
C ALA A 64 -2.87 4.53 3.55
N VAL A 65 -3.72 3.88 4.35
CA VAL A 65 -4.09 2.47 4.19
C VAL A 65 -5.59 2.32 4.42
N PHE A 66 -6.33 1.86 3.41
CA PHE A 66 -7.78 1.73 3.51
C PHE A 66 -8.36 0.82 2.42
N PRO A 67 -9.60 0.32 2.59
CA PRO A 67 -10.39 -0.30 1.53
C PRO A 67 -10.50 0.64 0.33
N TYR A 68 -10.04 0.24 -0.85
CA TYR A 68 -10.17 1.05 -2.06
C TYR A 68 -10.67 0.18 -3.21
N PRO A 69 -11.78 0.57 -3.88
CA PRO A 69 -12.30 -0.17 -5.01
C PRO A 69 -11.25 -0.22 -6.13
N THR A 70 -11.29 -1.32 -6.87
CA THR A 70 -10.29 -1.62 -7.90
C THR A 70 -10.35 -0.62 -9.05
#